data_AF-A0A3E1M8J7-F1
#
_entry.id   AF-A0A3E1M8J7-F1
#
_cell.length_a   1.000
_cell.length_b   1.000
_cell.length_c   1.000
_cell.angle_alpha   90.00
_cell.angle_beta   90.00
_cell.angle_gamma   90.00
#
_symmetry.space_group_name_H-M   'P 1'
#
loop_
_entity.id
_entity.type
_entity.pdbx_description
1 polymer ?
#
loop_
_entity_poly.entity_id
_entity_poly.type
_entity_poly.pdbx_seq_one_letter_code
_entity_poly.pdbx_strand_id
1 'polypeptide(L)'
;MPLGRYFSDNLSAVLAVAGKERENRTVGSPGPMTATQIHRKTGVARSTLRALKSQRGESAANPDLDTLDRLAAALGVPPAFLLMRPQDWFALGQALGASGDYLAAAMKLHSAGQLDNGSPVEKVLRECKVHPDARPMGVGSSPEVARANARDEWRRRSCLKFGALMLRPGRAHQSRVALAAIAGALVSASTPNDPNIDD
;
A
#
# COMPACT_ATOMS: atom_id res chain seq x y z
N MET A 1 -4.44 7.67 15.82
CA MET A 1 -5.62 8.37 15.23
C MET A 1 -6.44 7.37 14.44
N PRO A 2 -7.79 7.47 14.42
CA PRO A 2 -8.64 6.59 13.64
C PRO A 2 -8.48 6.84 12.13
N LEU A 3 -8.72 5.81 11.31
CA LEU A 3 -8.60 5.87 9.84
C LEU A 3 -9.44 6.98 9.22
N GLY A 4 -10.65 7.21 9.74
CA GLY A 4 -11.54 8.27 9.28
C GLY A 4 -10.91 9.66 9.29
N ARG A 5 -10.04 9.95 10.28
CA ARG A 5 -9.42 11.27 10.38
C ARG A 5 -8.43 11.50 9.26
N TYR A 6 -7.64 10.49 8.92
CA TYR A 6 -6.76 10.53 7.74
C TYR A 6 -7.57 10.68 6.45
N PHE A 7 -8.69 9.97 6.32
CA PHE A 7 -9.59 10.17 5.18
C PHE A 7 -10.08 11.62 5.04
N SER A 8 -10.55 12.21 6.14
CA SER A 8 -11.03 13.60 6.17
C SER A 8 -9.94 14.61 5.82
N ASP A 9 -8.74 14.42 6.37
CA ASP A 9 -7.59 15.28 6.13
C ASP A 9 -7.11 15.15 4.67
N ASN A 10 -6.96 13.92 4.16
CA ASN A 10 -6.59 13.64 2.77
C ASN A 10 -7.63 14.20 1.79
N LEU A 11 -8.92 13.98 2.04
CA LEU A 11 -10.00 14.53 1.22
C LEU A 11 -9.95 16.06 1.22
N SER A 12 -9.77 16.70 2.37
CA SER A 12 -9.69 18.16 2.48
C SER A 12 -8.47 18.72 1.73
N ALA A 13 -7.32 18.05 1.82
CA ALA A 13 -6.10 18.42 1.13
C ALA A 13 -6.25 18.35 -0.40
N VAL A 14 -6.75 17.22 -0.93
CA VAL A 14 -6.94 17.05 -2.38
C VAL A 14 -7.98 18.04 -2.91
N LEU A 15 -9.07 18.28 -2.18
CA LEU A 15 -10.08 19.26 -2.57
C LEU A 15 -9.58 20.70 -2.63
N ALA A 16 -8.53 21.04 -1.88
CA ALA A 16 -7.93 22.38 -1.94
C ALA A 16 -7.25 22.67 -3.28
N VAL A 17 -6.91 21.64 -4.06
CA VAL A 17 -6.15 21.72 -5.31
C VAL A 17 -6.81 21.02 -6.51
N ALA A 18 -7.97 20.37 -6.34
CA ALA A 18 -8.64 19.62 -7.41
C ALA A 18 -9.58 20.45 -8.32
N GLY A 19 -9.62 21.77 -8.15
CA GLY A 19 -10.43 22.67 -8.97
C GLY A 19 -9.79 22.96 -10.33
N LYS A 20 -10.52 23.69 -11.18
CA LYS A 20 -9.96 24.17 -12.45
C LYS A 20 -8.87 25.21 -12.20
N GLU A 21 -7.93 25.30 -13.14
CA GLU A 21 -7.01 26.42 -13.21
C GLU A 21 -7.81 27.73 -13.33
N ARG A 22 -7.44 28.72 -12.53
CA ARG A 22 -8.07 30.03 -12.56
C ARG A 22 -7.16 30.96 -13.35
N GLU A 23 -7.73 31.60 -14.36
CA GLU A 23 -7.06 32.57 -15.24
C GLU A 23 -6.32 33.70 -14.48
N ASN A 24 -6.78 34.02 -13.25
CA ASN A 24 -6.23 35.11 -12.41
C ASN A 24 -5.38 34.64 -11.21
N ARG A 25 -4.99 33.37 -11.11
CA ARG A 25 -3.91 32.94 -10.19
C ARG A 25 -2.63 32.79 -11.00
N THR A 26 -1.49 33.01 -10.35
CA THR A 26 -0.16 32.68 -10.87
C THR A 26 -0.22 31.41 -11.71
N VAL A 27 0.21 31.52 -12.97
CA VAL A 27 0.18 30.46 -14.00
C VAL A 27 0.55 29.11 -13.39
N GLY A 28 -0.33 28.11 -13.53
CA GLY A 28 -0.05 26.72 -13.17
C GLY A 28 -0.62 26.20 -11.84
N SER A 29 -1.37 26.99 -11.05
CA SER A 29 -1.94 26.50 -9.78
C SER A 29 -3.47 26.31 -9.82
N PRO A 30 -3.98 25.07 -9.84
CA PRO A 30 -5.41 24.82 -9.78
C PRO A 30 -6.03 25.32 -8.46
N GLY A 31 -7.26 25.83 -8.56
CA GLY A 31 -8.00 26.32 -7.40
C GLY A 31 -8.61 25.19 -6.56
N PRO A 32 -9.32 25.53 -5.46
CA PRO A 32 -10.10 24.54 -4.73
C PRO A 32 -11.32 24.07 -5.53
N MET A 33 -11.66 22.80 -5.39
CA MET A 33 -12.90 22.22 -5.91
C MET A 33 -14.04 22.47 -4.93
N THR A 34 -15.13 23.08 -5.40
CA THR A 34 -16.24 23.49 -4.54
C THR A 34 -17.18 22.32 -4.24
N ALA A 35 -17.91 22.40 -3.13
CA ALA A 35 -18.93 21.41 -2.77
C ALA A 35 -20.00 21.23 -3.86
N THR A 36 -20.35 22.31 -4.57
CA THR A 36 -21.28 22.27 -5.71
C THR A 36 -20.70 21.49 -6.89
N GLN A 37 -19.41 21.67 -7.19
CA GLN A 37 -18.74 20.91 -8.25
C GLN A 37 -18.67 19.42 -7.92
N ILE A 38 -18.36 19.07 -6.67
CA ILE A 38 -18.31 17.67 -6.22
C ILE A 38 -19.70 17.05 -6.33
N HIS A 39 -20.71 17.70 -5.77
CA HIS A 39 -22.09 17.24 -5.87
C HIS A 39 -22.52 17.00 -7.33
N ARG A 40 -22.20 17.92 -8.24
CA ARG A 40 -22.50 17.77 -9.66
C ARG A 40 -21.78 16.59 -10.31
N LYS A 41 -20.54 16.28 -9.90
CA LYS A 41 -19.75 15.18 -10.47
C LYS A 41 -20.09 13.81 -9.86
N THR A 42 -20.42 13.76 -8.57
CA THR A 42 -20.51 12.50 -7.81
C THR A 42 -21.91 12.17 -7.33
N GLY A 43 -22.84 13.13 -7.35
CA GLY A 43 -24.16 13.00 -6.72
C GLY A 43 -24.12 13.10 -5.18
N VAL A 44 -22.93 13.12 -4.55
CA VAL A 44 -22.80 13.17 -3.09
C VAL A 44 -23.36 14.49 -2.57
N ALA A 45 -24.27 14.43 -1.59
CA ALA A 45 -24.89 15.62 -1.02
C ALA A 45 -23.86 16.52 -0.35
N ARG A 46 -24.06 17.85 -0.46
CA ARG A 46 -23.16 18.84 0.15
C ARG A 46 -23.08 18.72 1.68
N SER A 47 -24.17 18.31 2.33
CA SER A 47 -24.22 18.00 3.76
C SER A 47 -23.35 16.79 4.12
N THR A 48 -23.46 15.70 3.35
CA THR A 48 -22.60 14.52 3.49
C THR A 48 -21.14 14.88 3.33
N LEU A 49 -20.79 15.62 2.27
CA LEU A 49 -19.42 16.07 2.06
C LEU A 49 -18.90 16.93 3.23
N ARG A 50 -19.73 17.83 3.77
CA ARG A 50 -19.36 18.65 4.94
C ARG A 50 -19.09 17.77 6.17
N ALA A 51 -19.93 16.75 6.40
CA ALA A 51 -19.74 15.80 7.49
C ALA A 51 -18.46 14.99 7.33
N LEU A 52 -18.18 14.49 6.12
CA LEU A 52 -16.96 13.74 5.79
C LEU A 52 -15.67 14.55 6.01
N LYS A 53 -15.70 15.86 5.77
CA LYS A 53 -14.58 16.78 6.00
C LYS A 53 -14.43 17.24 7.46
N SER A 54 -15.46 17.03 8.28
CA SER A 54 -15.55 17.59 9.63
C SER A 54 -15.57 16.44 10.62
N GLN A 55 -14.44 15.74 10.77
CA GLN A 55 -14.31 14.73 11.82
C GLN A 55 -14.06 15.38 13.18
N ARG A 56 -15.14 15.88 13.78
CA ARG A 56 -15.18 16.35 15.17
C ARG A 56 -16.07 15.42 16.00
N GLY A 57 -15.53 14.88 17.09
CA GLY A 57 -16.29 14.09 18.08
C GLY A 57 -16.34 12.58 17.81
N GLU A 58 -17.06 11.85 18.67
CA GLU A 58 -17.17 10.38 18.70
C GLU A 58 -17.96 9.79 17.53
N SER A 59 -18.79 10.58 16.83
CA SER A 59 -19.53 10.19 15.62
C SER A 59 -18.93 10.78 14.35
N ALA A 60 -17.67 10.46 14.10
CA ALA A 60 -16.99 10.83 12.86
C ALA A 60 -17.67 10.17 11.65
N ALA A 61 -18.14 10.96 10.68
CA ALA A 61 -18.77 10.44 9.47
C ALA A 61 -17.77 9.58 8.67
N ASN A 62 -18.16 8.34 8.40
CA ASN A 62 -17.37 7.37 7.62
C ASN A 62 -18.06 7.14 6.27
N PRO A 63 -17.38 7.35 5.13
CA PRO A 63 -17.99 7.05 3.84
C PRO A 63 -18.18 5.54 3.68
N ASP A 64 -19.26 5.13 3.01
CA ASP A 64 -19.32 3.78 2.46
C ASP A 64 -18.38 3.65 1.25
N LEU A 65 -18.15 2.41 0.79
CA LEU A 65 -17.22 2.13 -0.31
C LEU A 65 -17.67 2.80 -1.62
N ASP A 66 -18.98 2.89 -1.87
CA ASP A 66 -19.55 3.53 -3.07
C ASP A 66 -19.33 5.05 -3.06
N THR A 67 -19.47 5.71 -1.90
CA THR A 67 -19.14 7.13 -1.73
C THR A 67 -17.65 7.37 -1.88
N LEU A 68 -16.81 6.52 -1.28
CA LEU A 68 -15.36 6.61 -1.41
C LEU A 68 -14.92 6.49 -2.87
N ASP A 69 -15.44 5.51 -3.60
CA ASP A 69 -15.10 5.26 -5.01
C ASP A 69 -15.52 6.44 -5.90
N ARG A 70 -16.76 6.92 -5.76
CA ARG A 70 -17.25 8.10 -6.51
C ARG A 70 -16.43 9.35 -6.25
N LEU A 71 -16.03 9.60 -4.99
CA LEU A 71 -15.16 10.71 -4.65
C LEU A 71 -13.77 10.55 -5.27
N ALA A 72 -13.15 9.38 -5.13
CA ALA A 72 -11.84 9.08 -5.69
C ALA A 72 -11.81 9.24 -7.22
N ALA A 73 -12.83 8.71 -7.91
CA ALA A 73 -12.99 8.83 -9.35
C ALA A 73 -13.14 10.29 -9.80
N ALA A 74 -13.94 11.10 -9.11
CA ALA A 74 -14.10 12.53 -9.45
C ALA A 74 -12.83 13.37 -9.22
N LEU A 75 -11.95 12.91 -8.34
CA LEU A 75 -10.65 13.51 -8.04
C LEU A 75 -9.50 12.94 -8.87
N GLY A 76 -9.73 11.84 -9.61
CA GLY A 76 -8.72 11.19 -10.44
C GLY A 76 -7.61 10.50 -9.65
N VAL A 77 -7.91 10.00 -8.44
CA VAL A 77 -6.94 9.31 -7.58
C VAL A 77 -7.42 7.90 -7.23
N PRO A 78 -6.52 6.94 -6.92
CA PRO A 78 -6.93 5.64 -6.39
C PRO A 78 -7.69 5.77 -5.06
N PRO A 79 -8.78 5.01 -4.83
CA PRO A 79 -9.54 5.07 -3.57
C PRO A 79 -8.68 4.82 -2.32
N ALA A 80 -7.71 3.90 -2.42
CA ALA A 80 -6.78 3.60 -1.34
C ALA A 80 -5.96 4.84 -0.91
N PHE A 81 -5.63 5.75 -1.83
CA PHE A 81 -4.81 6.92 -1.50
C PHE A 81 -5.53 7.91 -0.60
N LEU A 82 -6.87 7.96 -0.64
CA LEU A 82 -7.65 8.74 0.30
C LEU A 82 -7.60 8.13 1.71
N LEU A 83 -7.36 6.83 1.83
CA LEU A 83 -7.29 6.10 3.11
C LEU A 83 -5.87 5.93 3.66
N MET A 84 -4.83 6.14 2.85
CA MET A 84 -3.45 5.93 3.27
C MET A 84 -3.05 6.87 4.41
N ARG A 85 -2.45 6.28 5.45
CA ARG A 85 -1.86 6.98 6.58
C ARG A 85 -0.42 7.40 6.22
N PRO A 86 0.18 8.39 6.90
CA PRO A 86 1.57 8.80 6.66
C PRO A 86 2.57 7.63 6.71
N GLN A 87 2.39 6.69 7.63
CA GLN A 87 3.24 5.49 7.71
C GLN A 87 3.07 4.53 6.53
N ASP A 88 1.89 4.47 5.92
CA ASP A 88 1.65 3.63 4.74
C ASP A 88 2.40 4.22 3.53
N TRP A 89 2.38 5.55 3.39
CA TRP A 89 3.17 6.28 2.40
C TRP A 89 4.67 6.06 2.59
N PHE A 90 5.14 6.14 3.83
CA PHE A 90 6.55 5.91 4.14
C PHE A 90 6.97 4.47 3.84
N ALA A 91 6.16 3.48 4.23
CA ALA A 91 6.43 2.07 3.93
C ALA A 91 6.47 1.81 2.42
N LEU A 92 5.51 2.36 1.66
CA LEU A 92 5.48 2.25 0.20
C LEU A 92 6.70 2.93 -0.45
N GLY A 93 7.05 4.13 0.00
CA GLY A 93 8.20 4.88 -0.50
C GLY A 93 9.53 4.16 -0.25
N GLN A 94 9.72 3.62 0.95
CA GLN A 94 10.89 2.79 1.27
C GLN A 94 10.95 1.52 0.41
N ALA A 95 9.82 0.83 0.24
CA ALA A 95 9.77 -0.38 -0.58
C ALA A 95 10.11 -0.09 -2.05
N LEU A 96 9.62 1.02 -2.60
CA LEU A 96 9.97 1.46 -3.95
C LEU A 96 11.47 1.78 -4.06
N GLY A 97 12.02 2.54 -3.12
CA GLY A 97 13.44 2.91 -3.10
C GLY A 97 14.39 1.72 -2.92
N ALA A 98 13.99 0.72 -2.14
CA ALA A 98 14.78 -0.49 -1.88
C ALA A 98 14.50 -1.65 -2.86
N SER A 99 13.65 -1.44 -3.87
CA SER A 99 13.16 -2.53 -4.74
C SER A 99 14.19 -3.05 -5.75
N GLY A 100 15.35 -2.41 -5.93
CA GLY A 100 16.31 -2.70 -6.99
C GLY A 100 16.75 -4.17 -7.06
N ASP A 101 17.24 -4.72 -5.95
CA ASP A 101 17.68 -6.13 -5.88
C ASP A 101 16.50 -7.10 -6.08
N TYR A 102 15.35 -6.77 -5.50
CA TYR A 102 14.12 -7.55 -5.65
C TYR A 102 13.60 -7.54 -7.09
N LEU A 103 13.79 -6.43 -7.81
CA LEU A 103 13.41 -6.30 -9.21
C LEU A 103 14.32 -7.15 -10.10
N ALA A 104 15.64 -7.12 -9.87
CA ALA A 104 16.59 -7.97 -10.58
C ALA A 104 16.27 -9.46 -10.36
N ALA A 105 15.98 -9.86 -9.11
CA ALA A 105 15.54 -11.21 -8.77
C ALA A 105 14.23 -11.60 -9.47
N ALA A 106 13.21 -10.73 -9.43
CA ALA A 106 11.93 -10.98 -10.09
C ALA A 106 12.06 -11.10 -11.61
N MET A 107 12.91 -10.28 -12.24
CA MET A 107 13.21 -10.35 -13.68
C MET A 107 13.88 -11.67 -14.03
N LYS A 108 14.88 -12.12 -13.24
CA LYS A 108 15.55 -13.40 -13.43
C LYS A 108 14.57 -14.58 -13.31
N LEU A 109 13.72 -14.57 -12.29
CA LEU A 109 12.70 -15.61 -12.10
C LEU A 109 11.68 -15.61 -13.24
N HIS A 110 11.34 -14.44 -13.77
CA HIS A 110 10.43 -14.31 -14.89
C HIS A 110 11.03 -14.84 -16.19
N SER A 111 12.28 -14.49 -16.52
CA SER A 111 12.96 -14.98 -17.73
C SER A 111 13.17 -16.50 -17.70
N ALA A 112 13.30 -17.09 -16.51
CA ALA A 112 13.35 -18.54 -16.32
C ALA A 112 11.97 -19.24 -16.34
N GLY A 113 10.86 -18.50 -16.47
CA GLY A 113 9.50 -19.06 -16.42
C GLY A 113 9.10 -19.59 -15.03
N GLN A 114 9.77 -19.13 -13.97
CA GLN A 114 9.61 -19.65 -12.60
C GLN A 114 8.82 -18.73 -11.68
N LEU A 115 8.65 -17.46 -12.05
CA LEU A 115 7.99 -16.45 -11.21
C LEU A 115 6.55 -16.86 -10.86
N ASP A 116 5.82 -17.40 -11.83
CA ASP A 116 4.40 -17.74 -11.67
C ASP A 116 4.14 -19.08 -10.96
N ASN A 117 5.18 -19.87 -10.74
CA ASN A 117 5.04 -21.17 -10.09
C ASN A 117 5.03 -21.00 -8.56
N GLY A 118 3.90 -21.23 -7.91
CA GLY A 118 3.80 -21.20 -6.45
C GLY A 118 3.72 -19.77 -5.88
N SER A 119 4.63 -19.41 -4.96
CA SER A 119 4.65 -18.11 -4.27
C SER A 119 5.69 -17.16 -4.90
N PRO A 120 5.29 -16.21 -5.77
CA PRO A 120 6.24 -15.37 -6.50
C PRO A 120 7.06 -14.48 -5.56
N VAL A 121 6.40 -13.90 -4.55
CA VAL A 121 7.04 -12.99 -3.58
C VAL A 121 8.10 -13.72 -2.76
N GLU A 122 7.78 -14.92 -2.27
CA GLU A 122 8.73 -15.70 -1.48
C GLU A 122 9.94 -16.14 -2.32
N LYS A 123 9.72 -16.51 -3.60
CA LYS A 123 10.82 -16.83 -4.51
C LYS A 123 11.75 -15.66 -4.74
N VAL A 124 11.21 -14.45 -4.88
CA VAL A 124 12.01 -13.23 -4.98
C VAL A 124 12.87 -13.06 -3.73
N LEU A 125 12.31 -13.24 -2.53
CA LEU A 125 13.10 -13.17 -1.28
C LEU A 125 14.21 -14.23 -1.21
N ARG A 126 13.92 -15.47 -1.67
CA ARG A 126 14.90 -16.56 -1.73
C ARG A 126 16.02 -16.26 -2.71
N GLU A 127 15.69 -15.73 -3.88
CA GLU A 127 16.66 -15.31 -4.89
C GLU A 127 17.56 -14.18 -4.37
N CYS A 128 17.00 -13.25 -3.59
CA CYS A 128 17.76 -12.21 -2.87
C CYS A 128 18.52 -12.73 -1.65
N LYS A 129 18.40 -14.01 -1.28
CA LYS A 129 19.03 -14.62 -0.09
C LYS A 129 18.66 -13.96 1.24
N VAL A 130 17.46 -13.37 1.33
CA VAL A 130 16.93 -12.76 2.56
C VAL A 130 15.86 -13.63 3.24
N HIS A 131 15.57 -14.79 2.66
CA HIS A 131 14.67 -15.81 3.20
C HIS A 131 15.11 -17.20 2.73
N PRO A 132 15.21 -18.22 3.62
CA PRO A 132 15.05 -18.13 5.08
C PRO A 132 16.20 -17.39 5.77
N ASP A 133 16.00 -17.01 7.03
CA ASP A 133 17.07 -16.47 7.87
C ASP A 133 18.19 -17.49 8.10
N ALA A 134 19.44 -17.01 8.09
CA ALA A 134 20.60 -17.84 8.41
C ALA A 134 20.49 -18.40 9.83
N ARG A 135 20.66 -19.71 9.98
CA ARG A 135 20.63 -20.39 11.28
C ARG A 135 22.02 -20.37 11.92
N PRO A 136 22.13 -20.15 13.24
CA PRO A 136 23.37 -20.37 13.98
C PRO A 136 23.87 -21.80 13.80
N MET A 137 25.14 -21.99 13.46
CA MET A 137 25.74 -23.31 13.32
C MET A 137 26.15 -23.89 14.68
N GLY A 138 25.95 -25.19 14.89
CA GLY A 138 26.41 -25.90 16.10
C GLY A 138 25.55 -25.66 17.36
N VAL A 139 24.47 -24.89 17.23
CA VAL A 139 23.53 -24.60 18.31
C VAL A 139 22.22 -25.30 17.93
N GLY A 140 21.85 -26.35 18.65
CA GLY A 140 20.66 -27.17 18.37
C GLY A 140 19.34 -26.42 18.60
N SER A 141 18.54 -26.85 19.57
CA SER A 141 17.34 -26.10 19.96
C SER A 141 17.74 -24.89 20.82
N SER A 142 18.03 -23.75 20.17
CA SER A 142 18.34 -22.49 20.85
C SER A 142 17.22 -21.44 20.64
N PRO A 143 17.11 -20.43 21.53
CA PRO A 143 16.18 -19.32 21.35
C PRO A 143 16.36 -18.58 20.02
N GLU A 144 17.60 -18.49 19.53
CA GLU A 144 17.93 -17.85 18.25
C GLU A 144 17.38 -18.66 17.06
N VAL A 145 17.45 -19.99 17.12
CA VAL A 145 16.84 -20.87 16.11
C VAL A 145 15.31 -20.72 16.12
N ALA A 146 14.71 -20.66 17.31
CA ALA A 146 13.27 -20.43 17.45
C ALA A 146 12.83 -19.07 16.87
N ARG A 147 13.58 -17.99 17.17
CA ARG A 147 13.34 -16.65 16.60
C ARG A 147 13.44 -16.65 15.09
N ALA A 148 14.47 -17.30 14.54
CA ALA A 148 14.66 -17.39 13.09
C ALA A 148 13.53 -18.18 12.41
N ASN A 149 13.04 -19.26 13.04
CA ASN A 149 11.86 -19.99 12.58
C ASN A 149 10.59 -19.11 12.59
N ALA A 150 10.38 -18.34 13.67
CA ALA A 150 9.24 -17.44 13.77
C ALA A 150 9.27 -16.33 12.71
N ARG A 151 10.44 -15.74 12.45
CA ARG A 151 10.64 -14.76 11.37
C ARG A 151 10.35 -15.33 9.99
N ASP A 152 10.82 -16.54 9.70
CA ASP A 152 10.57 -17.19 8.42
C ASP A 152 9.08 -17.52 8.21
N GLU A 153 8.39 -17.98 9.25
CA GLU A 153 6.95 -18.22 9.19
C GLU A 153 6.16 -16.92 9.00
N TRP A 154 6.54 -15.86 9.72
CA TRP A 154 5.97 -14.53 9.54
C TRP A 154 6.15 -14.03 8.09
N ARG A 155 7.37 -14.15 7.53
CA ARG A 155 7.64 -13.77 6.14
C ARG A 155 6.84 -14.60 5.16
N ARG A 156 6.75 -15.92 5.36
CA ARG A 156 5.97 -16.81 4.51
C ARG A 156 4.50 -16.38 4.47
N ARG A 157 3.87 -16.16 5.63
CA ARG A 157 2.49 -15.66 5.73
C ARG A 157 2.33 -14.29 5.06
N SER A 158 3.27 -13.38 5.28
CA SER A 158 3.24 -12.04 4.67
C SER A 158 3.41 -12.07 3.15
N CYS A 159 4.29 -12.93 2.61
CA CYS A 159 4.42 -13.18 1.18
C CYS A 159 3.10 -13.62 0.54
N LEU A 160 2.37 -14.52 1.20
CA LEU A 160 1.05 -14.98 0.72
C LEU A 160 0.03 -13.84 0.70
N LYS A 161 -0.05 -13.04 1.78
CA LYS A 161 -0.96 -11.89 1.88
C LYS A 161 -0.69 -10.85 0.77
N PHE A 162 0.56 -10.41 0.64
CA PHE A 162 0.92 -9.42 -0.39
C PHE A 162 0.81 -9.99 -1.80
N GLY A 163 1.20 -11.24 -2.01
CA GLY A 163 1.02 -11.93 -3.30
C GLY A 163 -0.45 -11.98 -3.73
N ALA A 164 -1.35 -12.34 -2.81
CA ALA A 164 -2.78 -12.40 -3.10
C ALA A 164 -3.40 -11.03 -3.44
N LEU A 165 -2.97 -9.96 -2.75
CA LEU A 165 -3.49 -8.61 -2.98
C LEU A 165 -2.88 -7.94 -4.22
N MET A 166 -1.56 -8.04 -4.40
CA MET A 166 -0.83 -7.29 -5.42
C MET A 166 -0.72 -8.03 -6.76
N LEU A 167 -0.56 -9.35 -6.75
CA LEU A 167 -0.29 -10.11 -7.97
C LEU A 167 -1.54 -10.70 -8.62
N ARG A 168 -2.65 -10.86 -7.88
CA ARG A 168 -3.91 -11.37 -8.45
C ARG A 168 -4.46 -10.52 -9.61
N PRO A 169 -4.44 -9.17 -9.56
CA PRO A 169 -5.02 -8.34 -10.62
C PRO A 169 -4.11 -8.17 -11.85
N GLY A 170 -2.79 -8.33 -11.68
CA GLY A 170 -1.80 -8.10 -12.74
C GLY A 170 -1.70 -9.26 -13.72
N ARG A 171 -2.43 -9.19 -14.85
CA ARG A 171 -2.30 -10.13 -15.98
C ARG A 171 -1.10 -9.81 -16.88
N ALA A 172 -0.69 -8.54 -16.95
CA ALA A 172 0.46 -8.13 -17.74
C ALA A 172 1.78 -8.51 -17.05
N HIS A 173 2.68 -9.17 -17.77
CA HIS A 173 3.93 -9.71 -17.23
C HIS A 173 4.82 -8.64 -16.58
N GLN A 174 5.00 -7.48 -17.23
CA GLN A 174 5.85 -6.40 -16.71
C GLN A 174 5.34 -5.83 -15.38
N SER A 175 4.02 -5.61 -15.27
CA SER A 175 3.41 -5.15 -14.02
C SER A 175 3.57 -6.17 -12.91
N ARG A 176 3.49 -7.46 -13.24
CA ARG A 176 3.62 -8.55 -12.27
C ARG A 176 5.03 -8.66 -11.69
N VAL A 177 6.06 -8.51 -12.51
CA VAL A 177 7.47 -8.47 -12.09
C VAL A 177 7.71 -7.31 -11.10
N ALA A 178 7.28 -6.10 -11.46
CA ALA A 178 7.42 -4.93 -10.60
C ALA A 178 6.65 -5.09 -9.28
N LEU A 179 5.42 -5.60 -9.32
CA LEU A 179 4.61 -5.83 -8.13
C LEU A 179 5.19 -6.92 -7.22
N ALA A 180 5.82 -7.96 -7.78
CA ALA A 180 6.49 -8.99 -6.99
C ALA A 180 7.72 -8.43 -6.29
N ALA A 181 8.47 -7.55 -6.95
CA ALA A 181 9.60 -6.85 -6.38
C ALA A 181 9.19 -5.92 -5.22
N ILE A 182 8.17 -5.08 -5.43
CA ILE A 182 7.65 -4.18 -4.38
C ILE A 182 7.09 -4.99 -3.21
N ALA A 183 6.36 -6.07 -3.47
CA ALA A 183 5.87 -6.97 -2.42
C ALA A 183 7.02 -7.60 -1.62
N GLY A 184 8.09 -8.03 -2.29
CA GLY A 184 9.28 -8.56 -1.62
C GLY A 184 9.94 -7.50 -0.73
N ALA A 185 10.14 -6.29 -1.24
CA ALA A 185 10.68 -5.18 -0.46
C ALA A 185 9.80 -4.84 0.75
N LEU A 186 8.48 -4.80 0.59
CA LEU A 186 7.53 -4.57 1.69
C LEU A 186 7.63 -5.66 2.77
N VAL A 187 7.63 -6.95 2.38
CA VAL A 187 7.75 -8.07 3.34
C VAL A 187 9.07 -8.00 4.09
N SER A 188 10.17 -7.78 3.38
CA SER A 188 11.49 -7.71 3.99
C SER A 188 11.59 -6.57 5.01
N ALA A 189 11.16 -5.36 4.62
CA ALA A 189 11.20 -4.17 5.49
C ALA A 189 10.26 -4.26 6.70
N SER A 190 9.14 -4.98 6.59
CA SER A 190 8.15 -5.11 7.66
C SER A 190 8.35 -6.34 8.55
N THR A 191 9.34 -7.20 8.26
CA THR A 191 9.64 -8.37 9.10
C THR A 191 10.09 -7.93 10.49
N PRO A 192 9.38 -8.31 11.58
CA PRO A 192 9.79 -7.97 12.93
C PRO A 192 11.10 -8.64 13.35
N ASN A 193 11.79 -8.04 14.32
CA ASN A 193 13.03 -8.63 14.85
C ASN A 193 12.80 -9.88 15.69
N ASP A 194 11.73 -9.91 16.47
CA ASP A 194 11.35 -11.03 17.34
C ASP A 194 9.83 -11.24 17.27
N PRO A 195 9.29 -11.78 16.16
CA PRO A 195 7.86 -12.04 16.01
C PRO A 195 7.44 -13.23 16.86
N ASN A 196 6.28 -13.14 17.50
CA ASN A 196 5.67 -14.30 18.11
C ASN A 196 5.05 -15.19 17.02
N ILE A 197 5.06 -16.52 17.19
CA ILE A 197 4.52 -17.47 16.19
C ILE A 197 3.00 -17.31 15.99
N ASP A 198 2.34 -16.73 17.00
CA ASP A 198 0.90 -16.48 17.03
C ASP A 198 0.48 -15.16 16.34
N ASP A 199 1.44 -14.32 15.90
CA ASP A 199 1.21 -13.09 15.12
C ASP A 199 1.13 -13.34 13.59
#